data_AF-A0A357F4T4-F1
#
_entry.id   AF-A0A357F4T4-F1
#
_cell.length_a   1.000
_cell.length_b   1.000
_cell.length_c   1.000
_cell.angle_alpha   90.00
_cell.angle_beta   90.00
_cell.angle_gamma   90.00
#
_symmetry.space_group_name_H-M   'P 1'
#
loop_
_entity.id
_entity.type
_entity.pdbx_description
1 polymer ?
#
loop_
_entity_poly.entity_id
_entity_poly.type
_entity_poly.pdbx_seq_one_letter_code
_entity_poly.pdbx_strand_id
1 'polypeptide(L)'
;MPAKKRQWLFHRVLKTLKSEEENAMDMSTADVVRDELIKVNPTFRDLVHRHQSYEDRLSELAGLTYPSDDEQIEESTLKKKKLMIKDEIYAMMHEYAVSH
;
A
#
# COMPACT_ATOMS: atom_id res chain seq x y z
N MET A 1 -13.19 2.64 -29.23
CA MET A 1 -12.52 1.64 -28.38
C MET A 1 -13.35 1.46 -27.12
N PRO A 2 -13.92 0.29 -26.80
CA PRO A 2 -14.77 0.17 -25.62
C PRO A 2 -13.90 0.26 -24.37
N ALA A 3 -14.16 1.28 -23.53
CA ALA A 3 -13.46 1.60 -22.27
C ALA A 3 -13.27 0.38 -21.33
N LYS A 4 -14.09 -0.65 -21.52
CA LYS A 4 -14.11 -1.92 -20.77
C LYS A 4 -12.82 -2.74 -20.86
N LYS A 5 -12.05 -2.66 -21.96
CA LYS A 5 -10.78 -3.42 -22.09
C LYS A 5 -9.62 -2.83 -21.30
N ARG A 6 -9.58 -1.50 -21.12
CA ARG A 6 -8.52 -0.82 -20.38
C ARG A 6 -8.63 -1.08 -18.89
N GLN A 7 -9.86 -1.08 -18.36
CA GLN A 7 -10.14 -1.32 -16.95
C GLN A 7 -9.88 -2.77 -16.52
N TRP A 8 -10.22 -3.76 -17.35
CA TRP A 8 -9.95 -5.19 -17.05
C TRP A 8 -8.47 -5.56 -17.10
N LEU A 9 -7.69 -4.87 -17.93
CA LEU A 9 -6.23 -5.03 -17.99
C LEU A 9 -5.55 -4.28 -16.84
N PHE A 10 -6.01 -3.07 -16.49
CA PHE A 10 -5.53 -2.36 -15.31
C PHE A 10 -5.81 -3.15 -14.03
N HIS A 11 -7.03 -3.63 -13.83
CA HIS A 11 -7.38 -4.42 -12.64
C HIS A 11 -6.56 -5.71 -12.54
N ARG A 12 -6.26 -6.38 -13.66
CA ARG A 12 -5.41 -7.58 -13.65
C ARG A 12 -3.95 -7.26 -13.36
N VAL A 13 -3.38 -6.27 -14.04
CA VAL A 13 -2.00 -5.82 -13.78
C VAL A 13 -1.86 -5.36 -12.34
N LEU A 14 -2.88 -4.72 -11.78
CA LEU A 14 -2.85 -4.18 -10.42
C LEU A 14 -3.11 -5.24 -9.35
N LYS A 15 -3.91 -6.27 -9.65
CA LYS A 15 -4.01 -7.48 -8.82
C LYS A 15 -2.71 -8.28 -8.83
N THR A 16 -2.01 -8.32 -9.97
CA THR A 16 -0.68 -8.93 -10.08
C THR A 16 0.37 -8.13 -9.28
N LEU A 17 0.39 -6.80 -9.41
CA LEU A 17 1.30 -5.93 -8.65
C LEU A 17 1.03 -5.99 -7.14
N LYS A 18 -0.24 -6.00 -6.71
CA LYS A 18 -0.59 -6.14 -5.28
C LYS A 18 -0.17 -7.50 -4.71
N SER A 19 -0.21 -8.57 -5.50
CA SER A 19 0.21 -9.93 -5.12
C SER A 19 1.74 -10.13 -5.14
N GLU A 20 2.48 -9.36 -5.94
CA GLU A 20 3.95 -9.34 -5.92
C GLU A 20 4.47 -8.44 -4.78
N GLU A 21 3.74 -7.39 -4.43
CA GLU A 21 4.11 -6.43 -3.38
C GLU A 21 3.86 -6.95 -1.96
N GLU A 22 2.87 -7.84 -1.74
CA GLU A 22 2.71 -8.59 -0.49
C GLU A 22 3.76 -9.71 -0.30
N ASN A 23 4.33 -10.25 -1.39
CA ASN A 23 5.35 -11.30 -1.32
C ASN A 23 6.75 -10.78 -0.96
N ALA A 24 6.98 -9.46 -1.00
CA ALA A 24 8.29 -8.87 -0.69
C ALA A 24 8.50 -8.58 0.81
N MET A 25 7.49 -8.81 1.66
CA MET A 25 7.71 -8.90 3.10
C MET A 25 8.00 -10.36 3.45
N ASP A 26 9.28 -10.73 3.41
CA ASP A 26 9.77 -11.95 4.06
C ASP A 26 9.69 -11.74 5.59
N MET A 27 8.74 -12.46 6.19
CA MET A 27 7.95 -12.06 7.36
C MET A 27 8.54 -12.58 8.69
N SER A 28 9.84 -12.44 8.90
CA SER A 28 10.47 -12.86 10.16
C SER A 28 11.40 -11.84 10.79
N THR A 29 12.17 -11.08 10.00
CA THR A 29 13.05 -10.02 10.51
C THR A 29 12.37 -8.65 10.47
N ALA A 30 11.56 -8.44 9.43
CA ALA A 30 10.74 -7.25 9.27
C ALA A 30 9.76 -7.05 10.43
N ASP A 31 9.16 -8.12 10.97
CA ASP A 31 8.20 -8.03 12.06
C ASP A 31 8.82 -7.60 13.40
N VAL A 32 10.05 -8.03 13.69
CA VAL A 32 10.76 -7.64 14.92
C VAL A 32 11.13 -6.16 14.88
N VAL A 33 11.76 -5.71 13.79
CA VAL A 33 12.12 -4.30 13.58
C VAL A 33 10.88 -3.41 13.54
N ARG A 34 9.79 -3.89 12.91
CA ARG A 34 8.50 -3.20 12.87
C ARG A 34 7.90 -3.05 14.27
N ASP A 35 7.89 -4.10 15.09
CA ASP A 35 7.32 -4.06 16.44
C ASP A 35 8.11 -3.11 17.36
N GLU A 36 9.45 -3.11 17.26
CA GLU A 36 10.28 -2.13 17.96
C GLU A 36 10.00 -0.71 17.49
N LEU A 37 9.98 -0.45 16.18
CA LEU A 37 9.66 0.86 15.60
C LEU A 37 8.27 1.36 16.00
N ILE A 38 7.26 0.49 16.09
CA ILE A 38 5.92 0.87 16.57
C ILE A 38 5.97 1.34 18.03
N LYS A 39 6.83 0.72 18.86
CA LYS A 39 6.97 1.07 20.28
C LYS A 39 7.79 2.35 20.48
N VAL A 40 8.87 2.53 19.73
CA VAL A 40 9.81 3.65 19.91
C VAL A 40 9.44 4.88 19.09
N ASN A 41 8.77 4.70 17.94
CA ASN A 41 8.50 5.77 16.98
C ASN A 41 6.97 5.95 16.76
N PRO A 42 6.36 6.97 17.38
CA PRO A 42 4.93 7.24 17.20
C PRO A 42 4.56 7.62 15.76
N THR A 43 5.50 8.18 14.98
CA THR A 43 5.29 8.48 13.55
C THR A 43 5.14 7.20 12.75
N PHE A 44 5.95 6.18 13.05
CA PHE A 44 5.87 4.88 12.39
C PHE A 44 4.51 4.21 12.65
N ARG A 45 4.00 4.28 13.89
CA ARG A 45 2.65 3.81 14.21
C ARG A 45 1.59 4.49 13.34
N ASP A 46 1.71 5.80 13.14
CA ASP A 46 0.74 6.59 12.40
C ASP A 46 0.78 6.24 10.90
N LEU A 47 1.98 5.98 10.36
CA LEU A 47 2.15 5.49 9.00
C LEU A 47 1.51 4.13 8.78
N VAL A 48 1.71 3.18 9.69
CA VAL A 48 1.06 1.86 9.63
C VAL A 48 -0.46 2.01 9.67
N HIS A 49 -0.98 2.89 10.54
CA HIS A 49 -2.41 3.17 10.62
C HIS A 49 -2.96 3.78 9.33
N ARG A 50 -2.26 4.78 8.76
CA ARG A 50 -2.63 5.41 7.49
C ARG A 50 -2.56 4.43 6.32
N HIS A 51 -1.55 3.55 6.29
CA HIS A 51 -1.43 2.49 5.30
C HIS A 51 -2.67 1.59 5.32
N GLN A 52 -3.10 1.15 6.51
CA GLN A 52 -4.32 0.35 6.67
C GLN A 52 -5.56 1.12 6.21
N SER A 53 -5.73 2.38 6.62
CA SER A 53 -6.87 3.20 6.19
C SER A 53 -6.94 3.37 4.66
N TYR A 54 -5.79 3.52 3.99
CA TYR A 54 -5.73 3.59 2.54
C TYR A 54 -6.04 2.25 1.87
N GLU A 55 -5.61 1.13 2.46
CA GLU A 55 -5.97 -0.22 2.01
C GLU A 55 -7.48 -0.47 2.09
N ASP A 56 -8.10 -0.12 3.22
CA ASP A 56 -9.54 -0.27 3.42
C ASP A 56 -10.31 0.55 2.39
N ARG A 57 -9.92 1.82 2.20
CA ARG A 57 -10.55 2.71 1.21
C ARG A 57 -10.38 2.19 -0.22
N LEU A 58 -9.19 1.67 -0.55
CA LEU A 58 -8.94 1.06 -1.85
C LEU A 58 -9.75 -0.23 -2.05
N SER A 59 -10.01 -0.99 -0.99
CA SER A 59 -10.86 -2.17 -1.02
C SER A 59 -12.32 -1.80 -1.30
N GLU A 60 -12.83 -0.75 -0.64
CA GLU A 60 -14.16 -0.20 -0.92
C GLU A 60 -14.31 0.22 -2.39
N LEU A 61 -13.33 0.98 -2.91
CA LEU A 61 -13.31 1.43 -4.31
C LEU A 61 -13.16 0.25 -5.29
N ALA A 62 -12.38 -0.77 -4.93
CA ALA A 62 -12.21 -1.97 -5.75
C ALA A 62 -13.47 -2.85 -5.78
N GLY A 63 -14.33 -2.75 -4.77
CA GLY A 63 -15.64 -3.42 -4.73
C GLY A 63 -16.67 -2.80 -5.69
N LEU A 64 -16.43 -1.57 -6.17
CA LEU A 64 -17.32 -0.91 -7.11
C LEU A 64 -17.17 -1.55 -8.50
N THR A 65 -18.28 -2.06 -9.03
CA THR A 65 -18.31 -2.73 -10.36
C THR A 65 -18.17 -1.73 -11.51
N TYR A 66 -18.48 -0.45 -11.29
CA TYR A 66 -18.39 0.61 -12.29
C TYR A 66 -17.91 1.92 -11.66
N PRO A 67 -16.61 2.06 -11.35
CA PRO A 67 -16.08 3.30 -10.82
C PRO A 67 -16.02 4.36 -11.93
N SER A 68 -16.48 5.56 -11.58
CA SER A 68 -16.48 6.79 -12.38
C SER A 68 -15.06 7.31 -12.61
N ASP A 69 -14.89 8.27 -13.53
CA ASP A 69 -13.56 8.86 -13.83
C ASP A 69 -12.91 9.47 -12.57
N ASP A 70 -13.68 10.21 -11.77
CA ASP A 70 -13.27 10.71 -10.44
C ASP A 70 -12.83 9.59 -9.48
N GLU A 71 -13.56 8.47 -9.44
CA GLU A 71 -13.25 7.34 -8.55
C GLU A 71 -11.98 6.61 -9.00
N GLN A 72 -11.70 6.54 -10.31
CA GLN A 72 -10.44 6.01 -10.84
C GLN A 72 -9.25 6.92 -10.51
N ILE A 73 -9.45 8.23 -10.54
CA ILE A 73 -8.43 9.22 -10.15
C ILE A 73 -8.18 9.13 -8.64
N GLU A 74 -9.24 9.01 -7.83
CA GLU A 74 -9.13 8.79 -6.38
C GLU A 74 -8.36 7.50 -6.09
N GLU A 75 -8.73 6.39 -6.73
CA GLU A 75 -8.07 5.09 -6.58
C GLU A 75 -6.57 5.19 -6.94
N SER A 76 -6.24 5.82 -8.06
CA SER A 76 -4.85 6.01 -8.51
C SER A 76 -4.05 6.90 -7.55
N THR A 77 -4.69 7.92 -6.98
CA THR A 77 -4.09 8.83 -6.00
C THR A 77 -3.86 8.13 -4.67
N LEU A 78 -4.84 7.36 -4.20
CA LEU A 78 -4.74 6.56 -2.98
C LEU A 78 -3.65 5.51 -3.10
N LYS A 79 -3.49 4.86 -4.26
CA LYS A 79 -2.38 3.92 -4.51
C LYS A 79 -1.02 4.59 -4.42
N LYS A 80 -0.86 5.78 -5.01
CA LYS A 80 0.38 6.55 -4.88
C LYS A 80 0.66 6.93 -3.43
N LYS A 81 -0.34 7.39 -2.69
CA LYS A 81 -0.21 7.71 -1.25
C LYS A 81 0.18 6.47 -0.42
N LYS A 82 -0.45 5.33 -0.70
CA LYS A 82 -0.11 4.05 -0.07
C LYS A 82 1.35 3.67 -0.35
N LEU A 83 1.79 3.77 -1.60
CA LEU A 83 3.17 3.48 -1.99
C LEU A 83 4.16 4.39 -1.26
N MET A 84 3.90 5.70 -1.22
CA MET A 84 4.72 6.66 -0.47
C MET A 84 4.84 6.30 1.01
N ILE A 85 3.73 5.93 1.67
CA ILE A 85 3.77 5.51 3.07
C ILE A 85 4.55 4.22 3.25
N LYS A 86 4.42 3.26 2.33
CA LYS A 86 5.21 2.02 2.35
C LYS A 86 6.70 2.31 2.21
N ASP A 87 7.07 3.20 1.30
CA ASP A 87 8.46 3.61 1.10
C ASP A 87 9.01 4.31 2.35
N GLU A 88 8.20 5.12 3.02
CA GLU A 88 8.58 5.78 4.27
C GLU A 88 8.76 4.78 5.43
N ILE A 89 7.87 3.79 5.54
CA ILE A 89 8.00 2.66 6.47
C ILE A 89 9.30 1.90 6.20
N TYR A 90 9.58 1.57 4.94
CA TYR A 90 10.78 0.84 4.56
C TYR A 90 12.05 1.64 4.85
N ALA A 91 12.05 2.94 4.56
CA ALA A 91 13.16 3.83 4.86
C ALA A 91 13.48 3.85 6.36
N MET A 92 12.47 3.96 7.22
CA MET A 92 12.65 3.91 8.67
C MET A 92 13.15 2.55 9.15
N MET A 93 12.59 1.46 8.63
CA MET A 93 13.03 0.10 8.97
C MET A 93 14.49 -0.14 8.55
N HIS A 94 14.86 0.32 7.36
CA HIS A 94 16.22 0.22 6.85
C HIS A 94 17.20 1.06 7.66
N GLU A 95 16.86 2.31 7.98
CA GLU A 95 17.68 3.18 8.83
C GLU A 95 17.90 2.54 10.21
N TYR A 96 16.84 1.99 10.81
CA TYR A 96 16.92 1.31 12.10
C TYR A 96 17.81 0.06 12.02
N ALA A 97 17.65 -0.77 10.99
CA ALA A 97 18.45 -1.98 10.79
C ALA A 97 19.93 -1.69 10.44
N VAL A 98 20.25 -0.53 9.86
CA VAL A 98 21.63 -0.10 9.61
C VAL A 98 22.26 0.52 10.86
N SER A 99 21.46 1.17 11.69
CA SER A 99 21.94 1.85 12.90
C SER A 99 22.06 0.92 14.12
N HIS A 100 21.57 -0.32 14.05
CA HIS A 100 21.54 -1.29 15.16
C HIS A 100 22.18 -2.62 14.75
#